data_AF-A0A7C2G9A5-F1
#
_entry.id   AF-A0A7C2G9A5-F1
#
_cell.length_a   1.000
_cell.length_b   1.000
_cell.length_c   1.000
_cell.angle_alpha   90.00
_cell.angle_beta   90.00
_cell.angle_gamma   90.00
#
_symmetry.space_group_name_H-M   'P 1'
#
loop_
_entity.id
_entity.type
_entity.pdbx_description
1 polymer ?
#
loop_
_entity_poly.entity_id
_entity_poly.type
_entity_poly.pdbx_seq_one_letter_code
_entity_poly.pdbx_strand_id
1 'polypeptide(L)'
;MNMTMLGFTRWMRFGVFGALIALQAEMAFPQATDLTALLSAEENAQLAREKNPAAHVRLLLRIAEKRLQEARRLTDRESFESALSVLLAYQALLEHAFARIEMVPPGGRRKNAYKDFDLHVRRQLKDLDPVMRAFPIGLAAEAERVLKTATRLRFEALNAFAGERILTHPRPKSQ
;
A
#
# COMPACT_ATOMS: atom_id res chain seq x y z
N MET A 1 -48.39 -26.35 -49.49
CA MET A 1 -49.36 -27.18 -48.73
C MET A 1 -48.55 -27.93 -47.69
N ASN A 2 -48.66 -27.77 -46.37
CA ASN A 2 -49.71 -27.20 -45.52
C ASN A 2 -49.15 -26.20 -44.51
N MET A 3 -50.06 -25.38 -44.02
CA MET A 3 -49.94 -24.19 -43.20
C MET A 3 -50.90 -24.38 -42.01
N THR A 4 -50.44 -24.12 -40.78
CA THR A 4 -51.22 -23.72 -39.58
C THR A 4 -50.21 -23.52 -38.44
N MET A 5 -49.95 -22.29 -37.98
CA MET A 5 -50.65 -21.55 -36.90
C MET A 5 -50.56 -22.23 -35.52
N LEU A 6 -50.52 -21.59 -34.35
CA LEU A 6 -50.27 -20.26 -33.78
C LEU A 6 -50.69 -20.41 -32.30
N GLY A 7 -50.07 -19.71 -31.35
CA GLY A 7 -50.53 -19.71 -29.94
C GLY A 7 -49.36 -19.48 -28.96
N PHE A 8 -48.93 -18.27 -28.63
CA PHE A 8 -49.57 -17.15 -27.92
C PHE A 8 -49.81 -17.41 -26.42
N THR A 9 -48.97 -16.77 -25.58
CA THR A 9 -49.23 -16.06 -24.29
C THR A 9 -47.88 -15.94 -23.57
N ARG A 10 -47.19 -14.80 -23.47
CA ARG A 10 -47.48 -13.52 -22.76
C ARG A 10 -47.96 -13.75 -21.32
N TRP A 11 -47.05 -13.55 -20.36
CA TRP A 11 -47.22 -13.06 -18.98
C TRP A 11 -45.82 -12.55 -18.53
N MET A 12 -45.58 -11.24 -18.57
CA MET A 12 -45.68 -10.25 -17.47
C MET A 12 -44.82 -10.52 -16.22
N ARG A 13 -43.79 -9.66 -16.10
CA ARG A 13 -43.36 -8.85 -14.94
C ARG A 13 -43.42 -9.49 -13.56
N PHE A 14 -42.28 -9.54 -12.86
CA PHE A 14 -42.05 -8.89 -11.55
C PHE A 14 -40.58 -9.07 -11.16
N GLY A 15 -39.94 -8.01 -10.68
CA GLY A 15 -38.58 -8.08 -10.13
C GLY A 15 -37.76 -6.82 -10.38
N VAL A 16 -38.24 -5.68 -9.87
CA VAL A 16 -37.38 -4.53 -9.59
C VAL A 16 -36.42 -4.97 -8.49
N PHE A 17 -35.22 -5.40 -8.86
CA PHE A 17 -34.10 -5.51 -7.93
C PHE A 17 -33.10 -4.41 -8.28
N GLY A 18 -32.98 -3.45 -7.36
CA GLY A 18 -32.15 -2.28 -7.50
C GLY A 18 -30.70 -2.66 -7.80
N ALA A 19 -30.19 -2.13 -8.92
CA ALA A 19 -28.78 -2.07 -9.18
C ALA A 19 -28.16 -0.98 -8.28
N LEU A 20 -27.91 -1.34 -7.02
CA LEU A 20 -27.06 -0.59 -6.09
C LEU A 20 -25.63 -1.15 -6.17
N ILE A 21 -24.90 -0.86 -7.23
CA ILE A 21 -23.47 -1.19 -7.39
C ILE A 21 -22.88 -0.17 -8.36
N ALA A 22 -21.81 0.56 -8.12
CA ALA A 22 -20.95 0.75 -6.97
C ALA A 22 -20.38 2.16 -7.12
N LEU A 23 -20.43 2.96 -6.05
CA LEU A 23 -19.54 4.11 -5.95
C LEU A 23 -18.15 3.53 -5.68
N GLN A 24 -17.45 3.10 -6.73
CA GLN A 24 -16.01 2.96 -6.68
C GLN A 24 -15.50 4.38 -6.46
N ALA A 25 -15.24 4.71 -5.20
CA ALA A 25 -14.25 5.70 -4.90
C ALA A 25 -12.97 5.20 -5.58
N GLU A 26 -12.68 5.76 -6.74
CA GLU A 26 -11.32 5.84 -7.25
C GLU A 26 -10.52 6.46 -6.12
N MET A 27 -9.92 5.60 -5.29
CA MET A 27 -8.77 6.00 -4.49
C MET A 27 -7.70 6.27 -5.52
N ALA A 28 -7.77 7.47 -6.12
CA ALA A 28 -6.73 8.02 -6.96
C ALA A 28 -5.46 7.93 -6.13
N PHE A 29 -4.58 7.01 -6.52
CA PHE A 29 -3.22 6.99 -6.04
C PHE A 29 -2.69 8.41 -6.25
N PRO A 30 -2.25 9.13 -5.20
CA PRO A 30 -1.59 10.38 -5.42
C PRO A 30 -0.43 10.11 -6.38
N GLN A 31 -0.39 10.96 -7.43
CA GLN A 31 0.59 11.02 -8.51
C GLN A 31 1.91 10.40 -8.10
N ALA A 32 2.43 9.46 -8.90
CA ALA A 32 3.68 8.77 -8.67
C ALA A 32 4.77 9.77 -8.27
N THR A 33 5.01 9.91 -6.96
CA THR A 33 6.08 10.76 -6.45
C THR A 33 7.36 10.26 -7.09
N ASP A 34 8.06 11.15 -7.80
CA ASP A 34 9.29 10.81 -8.47
C ASP A 34 10.28 10.29 -7.42
N LEU A 35 10.45 8.97 -7.42
CA LEU A 35 11.27 8.27 -6.44
C LEU A 35 12.70 8.80 -6.48
N THR A 36 13.18 9.24 -7.64
CA THR A 36 14.55 9.74 -7.79
C THR A 36 14.81 11.01 -6.98
N ALA A 37 13.78 11.85 -6.79
CA ALA A 37 13.87 13.07 -5.98
C ALA A 37 13.90 12.79 -4.47
N LEU A 38 13.45 11.61 -4.03
CA LEU A 38 13.42 11.21 -2.61
C LEU A 38 14.71 10.51 -2.15
N LEU A 39 15.60 10.23 -3.09
CA LEU A 39 16.78 9.40 -2.92
C LEU A 39 18.05 10.22 -3.04
N SER A 40 19.07 9.85 -2.27
CA SER A 40 20.41 10.39 -2.48
C SER A 40 20.99 9.92 -3.82
N ALA A 41 21.99 10.62 -4.33
CA ALA A 41 22.71 10.20 -5.54
C ALA A 41 23.29 8.78 -5.40
N GLU A 42 23.76 8.43 -4.20
CA GLU A 42 24.26 7.08 -3.91
C GLU A 42 23.15 6.03 -3.93
N GLU A 43 21.99 6.31 -3.31
CA GLU A 43 20.86 5.39 -3.30
C GLU A 43 20.29 5.18 -4.71
N ASN A 44 20.19 6.25 -5.49
CA ASN A 44 19.82 6.18 -6.92
C ASN A 44 20.81 5.31 -7.70
N ALA A 45 22.11 5.49 -7.50
CA ALA A 45 23.14 4.68 -8.14
C ALA A 45 23.08 3.20 -7.71
N GLN A 46 22.80 2.92 -6.43
CA GLN A 46 22.64 1.55 -5.93
C GLN A 46 21.41 0.87 -6.53
N LEU A 47 20.27 1.56 -6.59
CA LEU A 47 19.04 1.03 -7.20
C LEU A 47 19.20 0.81 -8.71
N ALA A 48 19.84 1.74 -9.42
CA ALA A 48 20.10 1.60 -10.85
C ALA A 48 21.00 0.40 -11.20
N ARG A 49 21.90 0.01 -10.30
CA ARG A 49 22.80 -1.15 -10.48
C ARG A 49 22.12 -2.49 -10.16
N GLU A 50 21.08 -2.48 -9.33
CA GLU A 50 20.39 -3.69 -8.88
C GLU A 50 19.40 -4.20 -9.94
N LYS A 51 19.82 -5.23 -10.67
CA LYS A 51 19.01 -5.83 -11.75
C LYS A 51 18.01 -6.86 -11.26
N ASN A 52 18.20 -7.43 -10.07
CA ASN A 52 17.31 -8.44 -9.54
C ASN A 52 16.08 -7.77 -8.88
N PRO A 53 14.85 -7.99 -9.36
CA PRO A 53 13.67 -7.31 -8.84
C PRO A 53 13.42 -7.56 -7.34
N ALA A 54 13.69 -8.78 -6.85
CA ALA A 54 13.51 -9.11 -5.43
C ALA A 54 14.59 -8.45 -4.55
N ALA A 55 15.82 -8.35 -5.05
CA ALA A 55 16.88 -7.62 -4.34
C ALA A 55 16.61 -6.10 -4.37
N HIS A 56 16.05 -5.58 -5.46
CA HIS A 56 15.62 -4.19 -5.58
C HIS A 56 14.55 -3.83 -4.55
N VAL A 57 13.53 -4.69 -4.35
CA VAL A 57 12.53 -4.55 -3.28
C VAL A 57 13.20 -4.46 -1.91
N ARG A 58 14.14 -5.37 -1.61
CA ARG A 58 14.88 -5.36 -0.33
C ARG A 58 15.76 -4.13 -0.15
N LEU A 59 16.33 -3.58 -1.23
CA LEU A 59 17.08 -2.33 -1.17
C LEU A 59 16.16 -1.14 -0.84
N LEU A 60 15.01 -1.03 -1.50
CA LEU A 60 14.01 0.00 -1.19
C LEU A 60 13.53 -0.08 0.27
N LEU A 61 13.25 -1.28 0.79
CA LEU A 61 12.84 -1.48 2.18
C LEU A 61 13.92 -1.05 3.19
N ARG A 62 15.21 -1.27 2.87
CA ARG A 62 16.33 -0.79 3.70
C ARG A 62 16.45 0.73 3.66
N ILE A 63 16.22 1.36 2.50
CA ILE A 63 16.22 2.82 2.39
C ILE A 63 15.04 3.39 3.18
N ALA A 64 13.86 2.78 3.10
CA ALA A 64 12.69 3.15 3.88
C ALA A 64 13.00 3.09 5.39
N GLU A 65 13.64 2.02 5.87
CA GLU A 65 14.04 1.89 7.27
C GLU A 65 14.94 3.04 7.74
N LYS A 66 15.91 3.46 6.90
CA LYS A 66 16.76 4.62 7.19
C LYS A 66 15.94 5.91 7.30
N ARG A 67 14.94 6.10 6.43
CA ARG A 67 14.03 7.26 6.53
C ARG A 67 13.23 7.23 7.83
N LEU A 68 12.71 6.07 8.24
CA LEU A 68 12.00 5.95 9.52
C LEU A 68 12.88 6.28 10.73
N GLN A 69 14.13 5.79 10.74
CA GLN A 69 15.10 6.12 11.79
C GLN A 69 15.44 7.60 11.83
N GLU A 70 15.57 8.24 10.67
CA GLU A 70 15.81 9.68 10.56
C GLU A 70 14.61 10.50 11.02
N ALA A 71 13.39 10.11 10.63
CA ALA A 71 12.17 10.75 11.11
C ALA A 71 12.06 10.68 12.64
N ARG A 72 12.41 9.53 13.25
CA ARG A 72 12.50 9.39 14.70
C ARG A 72 13.48 10.38 15.31
N ARG A 73 14.71 10.46 14.77
CA ARG A 73 15.75 11.39 15.25
C ARG A 73 15.30 12.85 15.15
N LEU A 74 14.59 13.23 14.09
CA LEU A 74 14.05 14.59 13.92
C LEU A 74 12.91 14.87 14.89
N THR A 75 12.06 13.88 15.14
CA THR A 75 10.96 13.98 16.12
C THR A 75 11.50 14.12 17.54
N ASP A 76 12.56 13.38 17.90
CA ASP A 76 13.27 13.51 19.19
C ASP A 76 13.90 14.92 19.37
N ARG A 77 14.06 15.69 18.29
CA ARG A 77 14.57 17.07 18.27
C ARG A 77 13.48 18.10 18.03
N GLU A 78 12.21 17.70 18.15
CA GLU A 78 11.03 18.55 17.92
C GLU A 78 11.00 19.21 16.53
N SER A 79 11.74 18.65 15.56
CA SER A 79 11.83 19.15 14.19
C SER A 79 10.71 18.54 13.34
N PHE A 80 9.46 18.80 13.73
CA PHE A 80 8.30 18.03 13.26
C PHE A 80 8.03 18.16 11.76
N GLU A 81 8.13 19.35 11.16
CA GLU A 81 7.92 19.52 9.72
C GLU A 81 8.91 18.70 8.87
N SER A 82 10.18 18.72 9.29
CA SER A 82 11.23 17.90 8.67
C SER A 82 10.97 16.41 8.90
N ALA A 83 10.58 16.02 10.11
CA ALA A 83 10.24 14.65 10.43
C ALA A 83 9.08 14.14 9.56
N LEU A 84 8.05 14.96 9.36
CA LEU A 84 6.91 14.63 8.51
C LEU A 84 7.34 14.44 7.05
N SER A 85 8.15 15.36 6.53
CA SER A 85 8.68 15.26 5.17
C SER A 85 9.45 13.95 4.95
N VAL A 86 10.25 13.54 5.94
CA VAL A 86 10.97 12.27 5.91
C VAL A 86 10.02 11.06 6.03
N LEU A 87 8.95 11.15 6.83
CA LEU A 87 7.92 10.10 6.91
C LEU A 87 7.15 9.93 5.61
N LEU A 88 6.86 11.02 4.88
CA LEU A 88 6.23 10.95 3.57
C LEU A 88 7.15 10.27 2.55
N ALA A 89 8.46 10.53 2.61
CA ALA A 89 9.44 9.81 1.81
C ALA A 89 9.49 8.31 2.17
N TYR A 90 9.42 7.97 3.46
CA TYR A 90 9.28 6.58 3.94
C TYR A 90 8.03 5.90 3.35
N GLN A 91 6.88 6.57 3.39
CA GLN A 91 5.63 6.03 2.80
C GLN A 91 5.80 5.74 1.31
N ALA A 92 6.31 6.71 0.55
CA ALA A 92 6.52 6.56 -0.88
C ALA A 92 7.46 5.37 -1.19
N LEU A 93 8.55 5.22 -0.43
CA LEU A 93 9.46 4.08 -0.59
C LEU A 93 8.78 2.72 -0.35
N LEU A 94 7.86 2.64 0.62
CA LEU A 94 7.08 1.42 0.84
C LEU A 94 6.12 1.12 -0.32
N GLU A 95 5.42 2.14 -0.83
CA GLU A 95 4.50 2.00 -1.96
C GLU A 95 5.27 1.54 -3.21
N HIS A 96 6.41 2.16 -3.50
CA HIS A 96 7.31 1.77 -4.59
C HIS A 96 7.86 0.35 -4.41
N ALA A 97 8.31 -0.01 -3.20
CA ALA A 97 8.78 -1.35 -2.89
C ALA A 97 7.69 -2.40 -3.10
N PHE A 98 6.46 -2.10 -2.65
CA PHE A 98 5.32 -2.99 -2.80
C PHE A 98 4.95 -3.20 -4.27
N ALA A 99 4.80 -2.11 -5.04
CA ALA A 99 4.48 -2.19 -6.47
C ALA A 99 5.56 -2.95 -7.27
N ARG A 100 6.84 -2.82 -6.87
CA ARG A 100 7.96 -3.51 -7.51
C ARG A 100 7.93 -5.02 -7.32
N ILE A 101 7.21 -5.55 -6.34
CA ILE A 101 7.05 -7.01 -6.15
C ILE A 101 6.43 -7.65 -7.40
N GLU A 102 5.55 -6.96 -8.10
CA GLU A 102 4.94 -7.47 -9.35
C GLU A 102 5.95 -7.70 -10.48
N MET A 103 7.09 -7.01 -10.45
CA MET A 103 8.18 -7.24 -11.39
C MET A 103 8.98 -8.51 -11.09
N VAL A 104 8.80 -9.12 -9.91
CA VAL A 104 9.36 -10.45 -9.62
C VAL A 104 8.56 -11.49 -10.41
N PRO A 105 9.20 -12.41 -11.15
CA PRO A 105 8.48 -13.46 -11.87
C PRO A 105 7.53 -14.24 -10.96
N PRO A 106 6.34 -14.63 -11.45
CA PRO A 106 5.36 -15.35 -10.65
C PRO A 106 5.91 -16.68 -10.12
N GLY A 107 5.33 -17.16 -9.01
CA GLY A 107 5.75 -18.39 -8.33
C GLY A 107 6.42 -18.12 -6.98
N GLY A 108 7.24 -19.08 -6.52
CA GLY A 108 7.81 -19.07 -5.17
C GLY A 108 8.64 -17.81 -4.85
N ARG A 109 9.33 -17.23 -5.84
CA ARG A 109 10.12 -16.00 -5.63
C ARG A 109 9.25 -14.79 -5.33
N ARG A 110 8.16 -14.57 -6.08
CA ARG A 110 7.22 -13.47 -5.81
C ARG A 110 6.53 -13.67 -4.47
N LYS A 111 6.09 -14.89 -4.16
CA LYS A 111 5.51 -15.23 -2.86
C LYS A 111 6.49 -14.89 -1.72
N ASN A 112 7.75 -15.28 -1.85
CA ASN A 112 8.78 -14.92 -0.87
C ASN A 112 9.03 -13.41 -0.79
N ALA A 113 8.96 -12.67 -1.89
CA ALA A 113 9.09 -11.21 -1.87
C ALA A 113 7.96 -10.53 -1.06
N TYR A 114 6.70 -10.98 -1.17
CA TYR A 114 5.62 -10.50 -0.30
C TYR A 114 5.85 -10.86 1.17
N LYS A 115 6.33 -12.07 1.45
CA LYS A 115 6.69 -12.49 2.82
C LYS A 115 7.78 -11.60 3.40
N ASP A 116 8.85 -11.37 2.64
CA ASP A 116 9.98 -10.52 3.05
C ASP A 116 9.53 -9.07 3.30
N PHE A 117 8.59 -8.57 2.47
CA PHE A 117 7.96 -7.27 2.65
C PHE A 117 7.15 -7.21 3.95
N ASP A 118 6.22 -8.14 4.20
CA ASP A 118 5.46 -8.19 5.47
C ASP A 118 6.39 -8.23 6.68
N LEU A 119 7.42 -9.08 6.66
CA LEU A 119 8.36 -9.21 7.78
C LEU A 119 9.17 -7.94 8.03
N HIS A 120 9.54 -7.18 6.98
CA HIS A 120 10.18 -5.87 7.14
C HIS A 120 9.20 -4.85 7.71
N VAL A 121 8.05 -4.65 7.07
CA VAL A 121 7.09 -3.64 7.49
C VAL A 121 6.56 -3.93 8.89
N ARG A 122 6.34 -5.19 9.25
CA ARG A 122 5.96 -5.58 10.62
C ARG A 122 6.96 -5.12 11.67
N ARG A 123 8.26 -5.16 11.38
CA ARG A 123 9.31 -4.68 12.28
C ARG A 123 9.26 -3.15 12.37
N GLN A 124 9.24 -2.48 11.23
CA GLN A 124 9.19 -1.02 11.13
C GLN A 124 7.94 -0.41 11.79
N LEU A 125 6.78 -1.08 11.73
CA LEU A 125 5.56 -0.62 12.40
C LEU A 125 5.72 -0.47 13.92
N LYS A 126 6.61 -1.24 14.55
CA LYS A 126 6.90 -1.10 15.99
C LYS A 126 7.58 0.23 16.30
N ASP A 127 8.39 0.71 15.37
CA ASP A 127 9.14 1.97 15.50
C ASP A 127 8.33 3.16 14.99
N LEU A 128 7.40 2.95 14.06
CA LEU A 128 6.53 3.99 13.52
C LEU A 128 5.49 4.47 14.53
N ASP A 129 4.86 3.58 15.29
CA ASP A 129 3.78 3.95 16.23
C ASP A 129 4.22 4.95 17.32
N PRO A 130 5.42 4.86 17.93
CA PRO A 130 5.93 5.91 18.83
C PRO A 130 6.20 7.25 18.13
N VAL A 131 6.83 7.22 16.94
CA VAL A 131 7.13 8.44 16.16
C VAL A 131 5.84 9.20 15.86
N MET A 132 4.81 8.44 15.48
CA MET A 132 3.48 8.94 15.19
C MET A 132 2.84 9.72 16.33
N ARG A 133 2.96 9.22 17.56
CA ARG A 133 2.32 9.82 18.74
C ARG A 133 3.00 11.11 19.21
N ALA A 134 4.21 11.39 18.73
CA ALA A 134 4.96 12.58 19.11
C ALA A 134 4.61 13.81 18.23
N PHE A 135 3.88 13.64 17.12
CA PHE A 135 3.51 14.77 16.28
C PHE A 135 2.46 15.68 16.94
N PRO A 136 2.60 17.02 16.79
CA PRO A 136 1.59 17.96 17.24
C PRO A 136 0.29 17.83 16.43
N ILE A 137 -0.83 18.29 17.00
CA ILE A 137 -2.19 18.14 16.44
C ILE A 137 -2.27 18.57 14.97
N GLY A 138 -1.60 19.66 14.59
CA GLY A 138 -1.63 20.20 13.22
C GLY A 138 -0.98 19.29 12.16
N LEU A 139 -0.14 18.34 12.56
CA LEU A 139 0.58 17.41 11.67
C LEU A 139 0.21 15.93 11.91
N ALA A 140 -0.57 15.66 12.96
CA ALA A 140 -0.91 14.32 13.40
C ALA A 140 -1.71 13.55 12.34
N ALA A 141 -2.59 14.23 11.60
CA ALA A 141 -3.41 13.59 10.56
C ALA A 141 -2.57 13.06 9.40
N GLU A 142 -1.60 13.85 8.92
CA GLU A 142 -0.67 13.51 7.85
C GLU A 142 0.17 12.31 8.25
N ALA A 143 0.72 12.37 9.45
CA ALA A 143 1.50 11.28 10.00
C ALA A 143 0.59 10.02 10.13
N GLU A 144 -0.66 10.14 10.59
CA GLU A 144 -1.56 8.98 10.78
C GLU A 144 -1.86 8.30 9.45
N ARG A 145 -1.92 9.06 8.35
CA ARG A 145 -2.04 8.50 6.99
C ARG A 145 -0.84 7.62 6.65
N VAL A 146 0.38 7.98 7.04
CA VAL A 146 1.58 7.14 6.84
C VAL A 146 1.43 5.78 7.55
N LEU A 147 0.97 5.79 8.81
CA LEU A 147 0.73 4.56 9.57
C LEU A 147 -0.36 3.69 8.94
N LYS A 148 -1.46 4.31 8.50
CA LYS A 148 -2.56 3.63 7.80
C LYS A 148 -2.07 2.98 6.50
N THR A 149 -1.27 3.69 5.72
CA THR A 149 -0.69 3.16 4.47
C THR A 149 0.25 1.99 4.74
N ALA A 150 1.21 2.12 5.66
CA ALA A 150 2.13 1.03 5.99
C ALA A 150 1.39 -0.23 6.48
N THR A 151 0.36 -0.03 7.32
CA THR A 151 -0.51 -1.12 7.81
C THR A 151 -1.30 -1.78 6.67
N ARG A 152 -1.86 -0.98 5.76
CA ARG A 152 -2.59 -1.46 4.58
C ARG A 152 -1.70 -2.30 3.68
N LEU A 153 -0.53 -1.77 3.27
CA LEU A 153 0.42 -2.48 2.40
C LEU A 153 0.90 -3.79 3.02
N ARG A 154 1.11 -3.81 4.34
CA ARG A 154 1.45 -5.03 5.06
C ARG A 154 0.35 -6.10 4.95
N PHE A 155 -0.92 -5.71 5.12
CA PHE A 155 -2.03 -6.64 4.96
C PHE A 155 -2.19 -7.13 3.53
N GLU A 156 -2.02 -6.26 2.55
CA GLU A 156 -2.02 -6.64 1.13
C GLU A 156 -0.90 -7.65 0.85
N ALA A 157 0.31 -7.41 1.34
CA ALA A 157 1.44 -8.34 1.22
C ALA A 157 1.14 -9.70 1.87
N LEU A 158 0.59 -9.71 3.07
CA LEU A 158 0.28 -10.95 3.78
C LEU A 158 -0.80 -11.77 3.05
N ASN A 159 -1.85 -11.10 2.55
CA ASN A 159 -2.91 -11.75 1.77
C ASN A 159 -2.35 -12.31 0.45
N ALA A 160 -1.50 -11.54 -0.25
CA ALA A 160 -0.84 -12.00 -1.48
C ALA A 160 0.11 -13.18 -1.23
N PHE A 161 0.82 -13.20 -0.09
CA PHE A 161 1.63 -14.34 0.33
C PHE A 161 0.79 -15.59 0.61
N ALA A 162 -0.31 -15.42 1.34
CA ALA A 162 -1.21 -16.52 1.68
C ALA A 162 -1.85 -17.16 0.43
N GLY A 163 -2.16 -16.36 -0.58
CA GLY A 163 -2.93 -16.79 -1.76
C GLY A 163 -4.45 -16.68 -1.56
N GLU A 164 -4.88 -16.24 -0.38
CA GLU A 164 -6.28 -16.03 0.00
C GLU A 164 -6.36 -14.80 0.92
N ARG A 165 -7.55 -14.19 1.02
CA ARG A 165 -7.77 -13.02 1.89
C ARG A 165 -7.94 -13.47 3.34
N ILE A 166 -6.84 -13.55 4.08
CA ILE A 166 -6.84 -13.98 5.50
C ILE A 166 -7.13 -12.80 6.43
N LEU A 167 -6.64 -11.60 6.11
CA LEU A 167 -6.87 -10.40 6.93
C LEU A 167 -7.82 -9.43 6.24
N THR A 168 -8.81 -8.98 7.01
CA THR A 168 -9.67 -7.84 6.65
C THR A 168 -9.12 -6.60 7.35
N HIS A 169 -9.07 -5.46 6.68
CA HIS A 169 -8.63 -4.21 7.32
C HIS A 169 -9.45 -3.98 8.60
N PRO A 170 -8.82 -3.54 9.71
CA PRO A 170 -9.56 -3.21 10.92
C PRO A 170 -10.62 -2.16 10.55
N ARG A 171 -11.88 -2.49 10.80
CA ARG A 171 -12.99 -1.54 10.59
C ARG A 171 -12.72 -0.31 11.46
N PRO A 172 -12.89 0.91 10.95
CA PRO A 172 -12.88 2.09 11.81
C PRO A 172 -13.92 1.86 12.91
N LYS A 173 -13.52 2.04 14.18
CA LYS A 173 -14.48 2.03 15.27
C LYS A 173 -15.44 3.18 14.99
N SER A 174 -16.71 2.86 14.73
CA SER A 174 -17.79 3.83 14.70
C SER A 174 -17.76 4.61 16.02
N GLN A 175 -17.53 5.92 15.92
CA GLN A 175 -17.71 6.86 17.02
C GLN A 175 -19.19 7.04 17.30
#